data_AF-A0A699RI78-F1
#
_entry.id   AF-A0A699RI78-F1
#
_cell.length_a   1.000
_cell.length_b   1.000
_cell.length_c   1.000
_cell.angle_alpha   90.00
_cell.angle_beta   90.00
_cell.angle_gamma   90.00
#
_symmetry.space_group_name_H-M   'P 1'
#
loop_
_entity.id
_entity.type
_entity.pdbx_description
1 polymer ?
#
loop_
_entity_poly.entity_id
_entity_poly.type
_entity_poly.pdbx_seq_one_letter_code
_entity_poly.pdbx_strand_id
1 'polypeptide(L)'
;MQTAEPNLSGTTIVEVSKELPKVIMVNSCLKKLKFHLASFDMVVKERTTATAITEGTWGFEHTKACFRDDIIPFVKNLKELFTLFDQCLIDEVTGVQNIFKQIELAVEQHCAEKTKIQTKMEKVVHENDRLLTQALSVEIVNIVVHDYVNLDCLNVDACAHCVTTESEPLEVNNQLNTEIFQRDIVSSPESA
;
A
#
# COMPACT_ATOMS: atom_id res chain seq x y z
N MET A 1 8.47 -16.50 -28.62
CA MET A 1 9.01 -15.12 -28.54
C MET A 1 9.64 -14.94 -27.15
N GLN A 2 10.54 -13.98 -26.96
CA GLN A 2 11.23 -13.81 -25.67
C GLN A 2 10.34 -13.10 -24.65
N THR A 3 10.01 -13.79 -23.55
CA THR A 3 9.42 -13.19 -22.34
C THR A 3 10.54 -12.58 -21.50
N ALA A 4 10.67 -11.26 -21.52
CA ALA A 4 11.53 -10.54 -20.59
C ALA A 4 10.85 -10.46 -19.21
N GLU A 5 11.60 -10.76 -18.15
CA GLU A 5 11.10 -10.69 -16.77
C GLU A 5 10.80 -9.23 -16.35
N PRO A 6 9.77 -8.99 -15.51
CA PRO A 6 9.54 -7.69 -14.91
C PRO A 6 10.62 -7.43 -13.85
N ASN A 7 11.63 -6.63 -14.21
CA ASN A 7 12.71 -6.24 -13.29
C ASN A 7 12.15 -5.77 -11.94
N LEU A 8 12.63 -6.41 -10.87
CA LEU A 8 12.19 -6.15 -9.51
C LEU A 8 12.34 -4.66 -9.17
N SER A 9 11.25 -4.01 -8.77
CA SER A 9 11.30 -2.58 -8.43
C SER A 9 12.20 -2.36 -7.22
N GLY A 10 13.38 -1.79 -7.46
CA GLY A 10 14.34 -1.46 -6.43
C GLY A 10 13.71 -0.45 -5.47
N THR A 11 13.35 -0.90 -4.27
CA THR A 11 12.83 -0.01 -3.24
C THR A 11 13.96 0.92 -2.81
N THR A 12 13.94 2.15 -3.33
CA THR A 12 14.84 3.22 -2.87
C THR A 12 14.49 3.55 -1.43
N ILE A 13 15.16 2.87 -0.49
CA ILE A 13 15.09 3.19 0.93
C ILE A 13 15.72 4.58 1.07
N VAL A 14 14.87 5.61 1.14
CA VAL A 14 15.28 6.96 1.52
C VAL A 14 15.76 6.86 2.96
N GLU A 15 17.07 6.84 3.14
CA GLU A 15 17.71 6.70 4.45
C GLU A 15 17.57 8.00 5.23
N VAL A 16 16.40 8.19 5.82
CA VAL A 16 16.12 9.30 6.74
C VAL A 16 17.03 9.14 7.96
N SER A 17 18.06 9.99 8.05
CA SER A 17 19.04 10.00 9.13
C SER A 17 18.36 9.97 10.50
N LYS A 18 18.52 8.86 11.22
CA LYS A 18 17.79 8.57 12.46
C LYS A 18 18.14 9.48 13.64
N GLU A 19 19.29 10.16 13.59
CA GLU A 19 19.64 11.18 14.57
C GLU A 19 19.14 12.54 14.10
N LEU A 20 18.23 13.15 14.87
CA LEU A 20 17.83 14.54 14.67
C LEU A 20 18.99 15.43 15.19
N PRO A 21 19.89 15.99 14.35
CA PRO A 21 21.29 16.28 14.74
C PRO A 21 21.50 17.47 15.70
N LYS A 22 20.40 17.98 16.27
CA LYS A 22 20.22 19.38 16.63
C LYS A 22 19.50 19.60 17.96
N VAL A 23 18.80 18.58 18.49
CA VAL A 23 18.30 18.57 19.88
C VAL A 23 19.45 18.78 20.88
N ILE A 24 20.66 18.34 20.52
CA ILE A 24 21.90 18.57 21.26
C ILE A 24 22.28 20.07 21.29
N MET A 25 22.05 20.80 20.19
CA MET A 25 22.42 22.21 20.06
C MET A 25 21.52 23.12 20.91
N VAL A 26 20.19 22.89 20.89
CA VAL A 26 19.23 23.59 21.77
C VAL A 26 19.58 23.34 23.25
N ASN A 27 19.93 22.10 23.61
CA ASN A 27 20.40 21.76 24.96
C ASN A 27 21.73 22.46 25.33
N SER A 28 22.63 22.70 24.38
CA SER A 28 23.87 23.46 24.61
C SER A 28 23.58 24.92 24.95
N CYS A 29 22.73 25.59 24.16
CA CYS A 29 22.32 26.96 24.41
C CYS A 29 21.58 27.10 25.76
N LEU A 30 20.69 26.16 26.10
CA LEU A 30 19.97 26.15 27.38
C LEU A 30 20.91 25.97 28.59
N LYS A 31 21.92 25.10 28.49
CA LYS A 31 22.98 24.96 29.51
C LYS A 31 23.78 26.26 29.68
N LYS A 32 24.14 26.92 28.58
CA LYS A 32 24.88 28.19 28.59
C LYS A 32 24.07 29.33 29.22
N LEU A 33 22.77 29.43 28.90
CA LEU A 33 21.84 30.36 29.53
C LEU A 33 21.74 30.14 31.04
N LYS A 34 21.60 28.89 31.49
CA LYS A 34 21.56 28.54 32.92
C LYS A 34 22.85 28.95 33.66
N PHE A 35 24.02 28.81 33.03
CA PHE A 35 25.30 29.25 33.60
C PHE A 35 25.37 30.77 33.75
N HIS A 36 25.02 31.54 32.71
CA HIS A 36 25.04 33.01 32.79
C HIS A 36 24.03 33.56 33.81
N LEU A 37 22.86 32.95 33.94
CA LEU A 37 21.85 33.33 34.94
C LEU A 37 22.33 33.10 36.38
N ALA A 38 22.99 31.95 36.64
CA ALA A 38 23.54 31.65 37.97
C ALA A 38 24.70 32.59 38.35
N SER A 39 25.54 32.99 37.39
CA SER A 39 26.60 33.98 37.61
C SER A 39 26.02 35.35 37.98
N PHE A 40 24.96 35.79 37.29
CA PHE A 40 24.30 37.07 37.59
C PHE A 40 23.63 37.09 38.97
N ASP A 41 22.92 36.03 39.34
CA ASP A 41 22.31 35.86 40.67
C ASP A 41 23.36 35.98 41.80
N MET A 42 24.55 35.42 41.60
CA MET A 42 25.67 35.54 42.54
C MET A 42 26.18 36.99 42.67
N VAL A 43 26.44 37.68 41.54
CA VAL A 43 26.91 39.08 41.53
C VAL A 43 25.88 40.02 42.18
N VAL A 44 24.59 39.84 41.89
CA VAL A 44 23.51 40.63 42.51
C VAL A 44 23.49 40.44 44.02
N LYS A 45 23.63 39.21 44.52
CA LYS A 45 23.66 38.91 45.96
C LYS A 45 24.87 39.54 46.67
N GLU A 46 26.06 39.45 46.07
CA GLU A 46 27.29 40.04 46.61
C GLU A 46 27.16 41.57 46.75
N ARG A 47 26.76 42.27 45.68
CA ARG A 47 26.56 43.73 45.68
C ARG A 47 25.46 44.18 46.65
N THR A 48 24.35 43.43 46.73
CA THR A 48 23.24 43.74 47.65
C THR A 48 23.67 43.61 49.12
N THR A 49 24.48 42.61 49.45
CA THR A 49 25.00 42.40 50.81
C THR A 49 26.01 43.48 51.21
N ALA A 50 26.88 43.91 50.28
CA ALA A 50 27.91 44.91 50.55
C ALA A 50 27.34 46.32 50.83
N THR A 51 26.25 46.70 50.17
CA THR A 51 25.75 48.09 50.19
C THR A 51 25.11 48.47 51.54
N ALA A 52 24.60 47.50 52.30
CA ALA A 52 23.87 47.72 53.55
C ALA A 52 24.73 48.16 54.76
N ILE A 53 26.06 48.23 54.62
CA ILE A 53 27.00 48.35 55.76
C ILE A 53 27.55 49.78 55.96
N THR A 54 27.59 50.61 54.92
CA THR A 54 28.12 51.99 55.00
C THR A 54 27.33 52.98 54.13
N GLU A 55 26.19 53.46 54.61
CA GLU A 55 25.45 54.53 53.93
C GLU A 55 26.15 55.89 54.06
N GLY A 56 26.37 56.52 52.90
CA GLY A 56 26.98 57.83 52.74
C GLY A 56 27.14 58.15 51.25
N THR A 57 27.58 59.37 50.92
CA THR A 57 27.65 59.90 49.54
C THR A 57 28.41 59.00 48.54
N TRP A 58 29.29 58.14 49.04
CA TRP A 58 30.02 57.12 48.27
C TRP A 58 29.11 56.13 47.51
N GLY A 59 27.93 55.83 48.03
CA GLY A 59 27.01 54.84 47.47
C GLY A 59 26.50 55.18 46.06
N PHE A 60 26.38 56.46 45.71
CA PHE A 60 25.92 56.87 44.38
C PHE A 60 26.96 56.55 43.29
N GLU A 61 28.23 56.92 43.50
CA GLU A 61 29.29 56.63 42.53
C GLU A 61 29.61 55.12 42.47
N HIS A 62 29.52 54.39 43.58
CA HIS A 62 29.63 52.93 43.58
C HIS A 62 28.52 52.26 42.74
N THR A 63 27.25 52.65 42.97
CA THR A 63 26.10 52.16 42.19
C THR A 63 26.28 52.46 40.70
N LYS A 64 26.71 53.68 40.37
CA LYS A 64 26.97 54.16 39.01
C LYS A 64 28.14 53.43 38.33
N ALA A 65 29.15 52.96 39.07
CA ALA A 65 30.19 52.07 38.55
C ALA A 65 29.63 50.66 38.28
N CYS A 66 28.94 50.04 39.23
CA CYS A 66 28.30 48.72 39.07
C CYS A 66 27.37 48.67 37.83
N PHE A 67 26.60 49.73 37.57
CA PHE A 67 25.80 49.83 36.34
C PHE A 67 26.63 49.83 35.04
N ARG A 68 27.80 50.49 35.02
CA ARG A 68 28.69 50.56 33.86
C ARG A 68 29.47 49.27 33.62
N ASP A 69 29.98 48.69 34.70
CA ASP A 69 31.04 47.69 34.63
C ASP A 69 30.50 46.26 34.78
N ASP A 70 29.43 46.06 35.58
CA ASP A 70 28.79 44.75 35.77
C ASP A 70 27.52 44.62 34.90
N ILE A 71 26.56 45.55 35.05
CA ILE A 71 25.18 45.37 34.55
C ILE A 71 25.08 45.60 33.04
N ILE A 72 25.66 46.68 32.50
CA ILE A 72 25.61 46.95 31.05
C ILE A 72 26.30 45.83 30.23
N PRO A 73 27.50 45.33 30.59
CA PRO A 73 28.12 44.19 29.93
C PRO A 73 27.31 42.90 30.07
N PHE A 74 26.71 42.62 31.24
CA PHE A 74 25.81 41.47 31.39
C PHE A 74 24.60 41.55 30.44
N VAL A 75 23.93 42.70 30.36
CA VAL A 75 22.78 42.90 29.46
C VAL A 75 23.19 42.80 27.98
N LYS A 76 24.41 43.23 27.61
CA LYS A 76 24.96 43.03 26.26
C LYS A 76 25.16 41.54 25.95
N ASN A 77 25.83 40.80 26.83
CA ASN A 77 26.07 39.36 26.68
C ASN A 77 24.75 38.57 26.62
N LEU A 78 23.75 38.98 27.40
CA LEU A 78 22.41 38.38 27.40
C LEU A 78 21.69 38.59 26.06
N LYS A 79 21.77 39.79 25.47
CA LYS A 79 21.21 40.07 24.13
C LYS A 79 21.88 39.20 23.06
N GLU A 80 23.21 39.13 23.05
CA GLU A 80 23.97 38.31 22.10
C GLU A 80 23.63 36.82 22.22
N LEU A 81 23.42 36.33 23.45
CA LEU A 81 22.97 34.96 23.70
C LEU A 81 21.56 34.69 23.16
N PHE A 82 20.62 35.63 23.31
CA PHE A 82 19.29 35.50 22.73
C PHE A 82 19.32 35.54 21.19
N THR A 83 20.08 36.45 20.58
CA THR A 83 20.24 36.49 19.11
C THR A 83 20.80 35.17 18.56
N LEU A 84 21.77 34.55 19.24
CA LEU A 84 22.27 33.23 18.87
C LEU A 84 21.22 32.12 19.04
N PHE A 85 20.41 32.17 20.11
CA PHE A 85 19.33 31.22 20.35
C PHE A 85 18.21 31.32 19.30
N ASP A 86 17.80 32.54 18.96
CA ASP A 86 16.79 32.80 17.94
C ASP A 86 17.24 32.31 16.56
N GLN A 87 18.51 32.56 16.18
CA GLN A 87 19.08 32.02 14.94
C GLN A 87 19.10 30.48 14.95
N CYS A 88 19.49 29.85 16.07
CA CYS A 88 19.43 28.38 16.19
C CYS A 88 18.00 27.87 15.95
N LEU A 89 16.97 28.49 16.53
CA LEU A 89 15.57 28.09 16.32
C LEU A 89 15.11 28.29 14.87
N ILE A 90 15.56 29.35 14.19
CA ILE A 90 15.28 29.58 12.76
C ILE A 90 15.93 28.47 11.91
N ASP A 91 17.18 28.10 12.21
CA ASP A 91 17.91 27.03 11.54
C ASP A 91 17.32 25.63 11.82
N GLU A 92 16.67 25.45 12.98
CA GLU A 92 15.87 24.25 13.29
C GLU A 92 14.60 24.18 12.46
N VAL A 93 13.76 25.21 12.53
CA VAL A 93 12.47 25.24 11.84
C VAL A 93 12.67 25.13 10.32
N THR A 94 13.68 25.81 9.78
CA THR A 94 14.04 25.73 8.35
C THR A 94 14.55 24.33 7.97
N GLY A 95 15.35 23.69 8.82
CA GLY A 95 15.80 22.31 8.62
C GLY A 95 14.65 21.31 8.58
N VAL A 96 13.73 21.40 9.54
CA VAL A 96 12.51 20.55 9.58
C VAL A 96 11.62 20.81 8.37
N GLN A 97 11.37 22.07 8.01
CA GLN A 97 10.59 22.43 6.81
C GLN A 97 11.20 21.87 5.52
N ASN A 98 12.53 21.83 5.40
CA ASN A 98 13.20 21.24 4.23
C ASN A 98 13.00 19.71 4.16
N ILE A 99 13.05 19.02 5.30
CA ILE A 99 12.77 17.57 5.38
C ILE A 99 11.31 17.30 4.99
N PHE A 100 10.35 18.08 5.51
CA PHE A 100 8.94 17.95 5.15
C PHE A 100 8.71 18.13 3.64
N LYS A 101 9.32 19.12 2.99
CA LYS A 101 9.23 19.32 1.54
C LYS A 101 9.79 18.15 0.72
N GLN A 102 10.85 17.49 1.18
CA GLN A 102 11.38 16.29 0.51
C GLN A 102 10.43 15.09 0.67
N ILE A 103 9.81 14.92 1.84
CA ILE A 103 8.79 13.88 2.07
C ILE A 103 7.55 14.14 1.20
N GLU A 104 7.10 15.39 1.10
CA GLU A 104 5.97 15.83 0.27
C GLU A 104 6.20 15.47 -1.21
N LEU A 105 7.34 15.89 -1.80
CA LEU A 105 7.72 15.57 -3.18
C LEU A 105 7.84 14.06 -3.43
N ALA A 106 8.40 13.30 -2.48
CA ALA A 106 8.51 11.85 -2.60
C ALA A 106 7.13 11.15 -2.57
N VAL A 107 6.20 11.64 -1.75
CA VAL A 107 4.81 11.16 -1.70
C VAL A 107 4.06 11.50 -3.00
N GLU A 108 4.22 12.71 -3.54
CA GLU A 108 3.64 13.09 -4.83
C GLU A 108 4.11 12.18 -5.97
N GLN A 109 5.43 11.95 -6.09
CA GLN A 109 5.98 11.03 -7.10
C GLN A 109 5.42 9.62 -6.94
N HIS A 110 5.43 9.08 -5.72
CA HIS A 110 4.90 7.74 -5.43
C HIS A 110 3.39 7.64 -5.78
N CYS A 111 2.60 8.68 -5.54
CA CYS A 111 1.19 8.73 -5.94
C CYS A 111 1.00 8.73 -7.46
N ALA A 112 1.84 9.44 -8.22
CA ALA A 112 1.83 9.41 -9.68
C ALA A 112 2.21 8.01 -10.23
N GLU A 113 3.24 7.38 -9.66
CA GLU A 113 3.67 6.03 -10.04
C GLU A 113 2.62 4.96 -9.70
N LYS A 114 2.03 5.02 -8.50
CA LYS A 114 0.91 4.16 -8.09
C LYS A 114 -0.26 4.26 -9.06
N THR A 115 -0.65 5.48 -9.46
CA THR A 115 -1.74 5.72 -10.42
C THR A 115 -1.42 5.08 -11.78
N LYS A 116 -0.20 5.25 -12.28
CA LYS A 116 0.30 4.66 -13.52
C LYS A 116 0.32 3.12 -13.49
N ILE A 117 0.54 2.51 -12.32
CA ILE A 117 0.44 1.06 -12.11
C ILE A 117 -1.04 0.63 -12.10
N GLN A 118 -1.90 1.35 -11.39
CA GLN A 118 -3.34 1.04 -11.30
C GLN A 118 -4.01 1.05 -12.69
N THR A 119 -3.79 2.08 -13.50
CA THR A 119 -4.33 2.16 -14.87
C THR A 119 -3.76 1.10 -15.83
N LYS A 120 -2.61 0.49 -15.51
CA LYS A 120 -2.14 -0.71 -16.22
C LYS A 120 -2.90 -1.96 -15.77
N MET A 121 -3.11 -2.13 -14.47
CA MET A 121 -3.86 -3.26 -13.91
C MET A 121 -5.31 -3.28 -14.44
N GLU A 122 -5.99 -2.13 -14.43
CA GLU A 122 -7.36 -1.98 -14.96
C GLU A 122 -7.46 -2.44 -16.43
N LYS A 123 -6.47 -2.09 -17.27
CA LYS A 123 -6.40 -2.54 -18.67
C LYS A 123 -6.16 -4.04 -18.82
N VAL A 124 -5.31 -4.64 -17.98
CA VAL A 124 -5.07 -6.09 -17.99
C VAL A 124 -6.31 -6.86 -17.53
N VAL A 125 -7.03 -6.35 -16.52
CA VAL A 125 -8.30 -6.95 -16.06
C VAL A 125 -9.35 -6.93 -17.16
N HIS A 126 -9.55 -5.79 -17.83
CA HIS A 126 -10.52 -5.69 -18.95
C HIS A 126 -10.12 -6.54 -20.18
N GLU A 127 -8.83 -6.69 -20.46
CA GLU A 127 -8.37 -7.58 -21.55
C GLU A 127 -8.60 -9.06 -21.20
N ASN A 128 -8.29 -9.47 -19.97
CA ASN A 128 -8.53 -10.85 -19.50
C ASN A 128 -10.02 -11.21 -19.51
N ASP A 129 -10.90 -10.30 -19.09
CA ASP A 129 -12.36 -10.47 -19.12
C ASP A 129 -12.90 -10.68 -20.55
N ARG A 130 -12.38 -9.89 -21.51
CA ARG A 130 -12.69 -10.04 -22.94
C ARG A 130 -12.22 -11.39 -23.47
N LEU A 131 -10.98 -11.80 -23.17
CA LEU A 131 -10.40 -13.06 -23.64
C LEU A 131 -11.12 -14.28 -23.01
N LEU A 132 -11.49 -14.20 -21.74
CA LEU A 132 -12.29 -15.23 -21.07
C LEU A 132 -13.67 -15.37 -21.71
N THR A 133 -14.35 -14.24 -21.99
CA THR A 133 -15.63 -14.21 -22.69
C THR A 133 -15.53 -14.84 -24.10
N GLN A 134 -14.46 -14.55 -24.84
CA GLN A 134 -14.20 -15.15 -26.15
C GLN A 134 -13.94 -16.66 -26.05
N ALA A 135 -13.11 -17.11 -25.10
CA ALA A 135 -12.81 -18.53 -24.90
C ALA A 135 -14.06 -19.35 -24.52
N LEU A 136 -14.88 -18.85 -23.58
CA LEU A 136 -16.14 -19.49 -23.20
C LEU A 136 -17.14 -19.54 -24.36
N SER A 137 -17.21 -18.49 -25.18
CA SER A 137 -18.06 -18.47 -26.38
C SER A 137 -17.63 -19.53 -27.41
N VAL A 138 -16.33 -19.66 -27.67
CA VAL A 138 -15.78 -20.70 -28.57
C VAL A 138 -16.07 -22.11 -28.02
N GLU A 139 -15.88 -22.33 -26.72
CA GLU A 139 -16.14 -23.64 -26.11
C GLU A 139 -17.63 -24.04 -26.19
N ILE A 140 -18.54 -23.11 -25.92
CA ILE A 140 -19.99 -23.34 -26.07
C ILE A 140 -20.35 -23.68 -27.52
N VAL A 141 -19.78 -22.96 -28.50
CA VAL A 141 -20.00 -23.25 -29.92
C VAL A 141 -19.43 -24.62 -30.31
N ASN A 142 -18.24 -24.98 -29.83
CA ASN A 142 -17.64 -26.29 -30.07
C ASN A 142 -18.53 -27.43 -29.56
N ILE A 143 -19.04 -27.32 -28.33
CA ILE A 143 -19.94 -28.32 -27.73
C ILE A 143 -21.22 -28.46 -28.56
N VAL A 144 -21.88 -27.34 -28.87
CA VAL A 144 -23.14 -27.36 -29.65
C VAL A 144 -22.95 -27.95 -31.06
N VAL A 145 -21.84 -27.65 -31.73
CA VAL A 145 -21.53 -28.20 -33.06
C VAL A 145 -21.17 -29.69 -32.98
N HIS A 146 -20.38 -30.09 -31.98
CA HIS A 146 -20.00 -31.49 -31.75
C HIS A 146 -21.23 -32.38 -31.50
N ASP A 147 -22.14 -31.95 -30.62
CA ASP A 147 -23.32 -32.73 -30.25
C ASP A 147 -24.33 -32.78 -31.41
N TYR A 148 -24.45 -31.70 -32.20
CA TYR A 148 -25.25 -31.68 -33.43
C TYR A 148 -24.68 -32.64 -34.49
N VAL A 149 -23.37 -32.63 -34.75
CA VAL A 149 -22.75 -33.52 -35.76
C VAL A 149 -22.84 -34.99 -35.34
N ASN A 150 -22.68 -35.29 -34.04
CA ASN A 150 -22.88 -36.66 -33.54
C ASN A 150 -24.33 -37.13 -33.70
N LEU A 151 -25.33 -36.27 -33.51
CA LEU A 151 -26.74 -36.59 -33.74
C LEU A 151 -27.00 -36.93 -35.22
N ASP A 152 -26.51 -36.12 -36.16
CA ASP A 152 -26.64 -36.38 -37.59
C ASP A 152 -25.92 -37.68 -38.00
N CYS A 153 -24.71 -37.94 -37.48
CA CYS A 153 -23.99 -39.19 -37.73
C CYS A 153 -24.73 -40.43 -37.20
N LEU A 154 -25.26 -40.41 -35.97
CA LEU A 154 -26.01 -41.52 -35.40
C LEU A 154 -27.31 -41.79 -36.18
N ASN A 155 -27.97 -40.74 -36.68
CA ASN A 155 -29.17 -40.87 -37.51
C ASN A 155 -28.86 -41.46 -38.90
N VAL A 156 -27.73 -41.09 -39.51
CA VAL A 156 -27.26 -41.66 -40.78
C VAL A 156 -26.86 -43.14 -40.61
N ASP A 157 -26.16 -43.49 -39.54
CA ASP A 157 -25.71 -44.88 -39.31
C ASP A 157 -26.90 -45.80 -38.98
N ALA A 158 -27.89 -45.34 -38.21
CA ALA A 158 -29.15 -46.05 -38.01
C ALA A 158 -29.92 -46.27 -39.33
N CYS A 159 -29.96 -45.27 -40.22
CA CYS A 159 -30.56 -45.39 -41.55
C CYS A 159 -29.81 -46.38 -42.43
N ALA A 160 -28.47 -46.33 -42.46
CA ALA A 160 -27.63 -47.27 -43.19
C ALA A 160 -27.80 -48.71 -42.67
N HIS A 161 -27.90 -48.89 -41.35
CA HIS A 161 -28.11 -50.20 -40.73
C HIS A 161 -29.51 -50.77 -41.02
N CYS A 162 -30.55 -49.92 -41.15
CA CYS A 162 -31.85 -50.36 -41.66
C CYS A 162 -31.75 -50.86 -43.10
N VAL A 163 -31.09 -50.09 -43.99
CA VAL A 163 -30.92 -50.44 -45.41
C VAL A 163 -30.09 -51.72 -45.60
N THR A 164 -29.09 -52.00 -44.75
CA THR A 164 -28.38 -53.29 -44.80
C THR A 164 -29.25 -54.45 -44.30
N THR A 165 -30.07 -54.26 -43.25
CA THR A 165 -31.03 -55.30 -42.82
C THR A 165 -32.19 -55.52 -43.80
N GLU A 166 -32.54 -54.54 -44.64
CA GLU A 166 -33.50 -54.71 -45.74
C GLU A 166 -32.88 -55.30 -47.03
N SER A 167 -31.56 -55.50 -47.07
CA SER A 167 -30.85 -56.02 -48.25
C SER A 167 -30.13 -57.37 -48.04
N GLU A 168 -30.22 -57.97 -46.85
CA GLU A 168 -30.14 -59.44 -46.77
C GLU A 168 -31.41 -60.04 -47.40
N PRO A 169 -31.31 -60.92 -48.41
CA PRO A 169 -32.50 -61.52 -49.01
C PRO A 169 -33.18 -62.45 -48.00
N LEU A 170 -34.50 -62.27 -47.84
CA LEU A 170 -35.33 -63.03 -46.89
C LEU A 170 -35.39 -64.53 -47.22
N GLU A 171 -34.42 -65.28 -46.71
CA GLU A 171 -34.40 -66.74 -46.65
C GLU A 171 -34.27 -67.17 -45.18
N VAL A 172 -34.98 -68.24 -44.76
CA VAL A 172 -35.06 -68.76 -43.37
C VAL A 172 -35.89 -67.85 -42.42
N ASN A 173 -37.00 -68.27 -41.77
CA ASN A 173 -37.74 -69.55 -41.76
C ASN A 173 -39.18 -69.40 -41.21
N ASN A 174 -40.11 -70.26 -41.63
CA ASN A 174 -41.49 -70.35 -41.11
C ASN A 174 -41.55 -71.14 -39.79
N GLN A 175 -41.35 -70.51 -38.62
CA GLN A 175 -41.36 -71.22 -37.32
C GLN A 175 -42.18 -70.60 -36.16
N LEU A 176 -43.12 -69.67 -36.42
CA LEU A 176 -44.01 -69.14 -35.35
C LEU A 176 -45.50 -69.49 -35.48
N ASN A 177 -45.96 -70.00 -36.63
CA ASN A 177 -47.39 -70.28 -36.88
C ASN A 177 -47.90 -71.64 -36.37
N THR A 178 -47.09 -72.39 -35.60
CA THR A 178 -47.44 -73.75 -35.12
C THR A 178 -47.71 -73.82 -33.61
N GLU A 179 -47.12 -72.92 -32.81
CA GLU A 179 -47.26 -72.90 -31.34
C GLU A 179 -48.66 -72.44 -30.88
N ILE A 180 -49.32 -71.56 -31.65
CA ILE A 180 -50.61 -70.96 -31.24
C ILE A 180 -51.73 -72.01 -31.23
N PHE A 181 -51.72 -72.97 -32.15
CA PHE A 181 -52.80 -73.97 -32.28
C PHE A 181 -52.78 -75.11 -31.26
N GLN A 182 -51.88 -75.07 -30.26
CA GLN A 182 -51.78 -76.07 -29.19
C GLN A 182 -52.09 -75.52 -27.79
N ARG A 183 -52.29 -74.21 -27.62
CA ARG A 183 -52.52 -73.60 -26.29
C ARG A 183 -53.98 -73.54 -25.86
N ASP A 184 -54.91 -73.49 -26.81
CA ASP A 184 -56.33 -73.17 -26.56
C ASP A 184 -57.22 -74.37 -26.19
N ILE A 185 -56.64 -75.56 -25.97
CA ILE A 185 -57.40 -76.80 -25.68
C ILE A 185 -57.32 -77.23 -24.20
N VAL A 186 -56.39 -76.70 -23.39
CA VAL A 186 -56.19 -77.14 -22.00
C VAL A 186 -55.99 -75.99 -21.01
N SER A 187 -57.08 -75.35 -20.58
CA SER A 187 -57.43 -75.07 -19.15
C SER A 187 -58.54 -74.02 -18.99
N SER A 188 -59.78 -74.48 -18.86
CA SER A 188 -60.97 -73.74 -18.38
C SER A 188 -62.06 -74.76 -18.02
N PRO A 189 -63.06 -74.48 -17.15
CA PRO A 189 -63.26 -73.34 -16.25
C PRO A 189 -62.88 -73.77 -14.80
N GLU A 190 -63.49 -73.45 -13.65
CA GLU A 190 -64.71 -72.68 -13.28
C GLU A 190 -64.70 -72.26 -11.80
N SER A 191 -65.24 -71.09 -11.47
CA SER A 191 -65.84 -70.70 -10.16
C SER A 191 -64.94 -70.58 -8.90
N ALA A 192 -65.29 -69.81 -7.87
CA ALA A 192 -66.40 -68.86 -7.64
C ALA A 192 -65.92 -67.65 -6.83
#